data_AF-A0A5C8MUJ2-F1
#
_entry.id   AF-A0A5C8MUJ2-F1
#
_cell.length_a   1.000
_cell.length_b   1.000
_cell.length_c   1.000
_cell.angle_alpha   90.00
_cell.angle_beta   90.00
_cell.angle_gamma   90.00
#
_symmetry.space_group_name_H-M   'P 1'
#
loop_
_entity.id
_entity.type
_entity.pdbx_description
1 polymer ?
#
loop_
_entity_poly.entity_id
_entity_poly.type
_entity_poly.pdbx_seq_one_letter_code
_entity_poly.pdbx_strand_id
1 'polypeptide(L)' 'MKETRPKWRAIDLTLVGMFAALMAIGANITSWAPFLVIGGVPITLQTFFCVLAGAILGRRLGAVAM' A
#
# COMPACT_ATOMS: atom_id res chain seq x y z
N MET A 1 -10.48 16.45 27.31
CA MET A 1 -10.39 15.73 26.02
C MET A 1 -9.04 15.02 25.99
N LYS A 2 -8.98 13.70 26.27
CA LYS A 2 -7.70 12.96 26.27
C LYS A 2 -7.28 12.78 24.82
N GLU A 3 -6.30 13.56 24.37
CA GLU A 3 -5.59 13.29 23.12
C GLU A 3 -4.83 11.98 23.27
N THR A 4 -5.46 10.87 22.88
CA THR A 4 -4.79 9.58 22.74
C THR A 4 -3.88 9.66 21.51
N ARG A 5 -2.67 10.20 21.70
CA ARG A 5 -1.64 10.16 20.66
C ARG A 5 -1.55 8.72 20.16
N PRO A 6 -1.73 8.45 18.85
CA PRO A 6 -1.57 7.11 18.34
C PRO A 6 -0.16 6.66 18.71
N LYS A 7 -0.06 5.57 19.48
CA LYS A 7 1.20 5.02 19.95
C LYS A 7 1.82 4.26 18.78
N TRP A 8 2.31 5.00 17.78
CA TRP A 8 3.02 4.43 16.63
C TRP A 8 4.24 3.69 17.16
N ARG A 9 4.22 2.36 17.06
CA ARG A 9 5.39 1.57 17.39
C ARG A 9 6.32 1.59 16.18
N ALA A 10 7.62 1.48 16.41
CA ALA A 10 8.60 1.35 15.33
C ALA A 10 8.22 0.22 14.36
N ILE A 11 7.62 -0.86 14.87
CA ILE A 11 7.18 -2.01 14.06
C ILE A 11 6.06 -1.66 13.08
N ASP A 12 5.12 -0.78 13.49
CA ASP A 12 4.02 -0.33 12.65
C ASP A 12 4.56 0.51 11.49
N LEU A 13 5.53 1.39 11.79
CA LEU A 13 6.20 2.23 10.79
C LEU A 13 7.02 1.40 9.80
N THR A 14 7.70 0.35 10.27
CA THR A 14 8.43 -0.57 9.38
C THR A 14 7.48 -1.39 8.51
N LEU A 15 6.33 -1.84 9.04
CA LEU A 15 5.33 -2.56 8.25
C LEU A 15 4.73 -1.66 7.15
N VAL A 16 4.40 -0.42 7.51
CA VAL A 16 3.94 0.62 6.58
C VAL A 16 4.98 0.84 5.48
N GLY A 17 6.24 1.03 5.86
CA GLY A 17 7.34 1.24 4.91
C GLY A 17 7.60 0.04 3.99
N MET A 18 7.52 -1.19 4.49
CA MET A 18 7.64 -2.40 3.66
C MET A 18 6.52 -2.49 2.63
N PHE A 19 5.28 -2.23 3.02
CA PHE A 19 4.13 -2.25 2.10
C PHE A 19 4.22 -1.14 1.06
N ALA A 20 4.63 0.08 1.45
CA ALA A 20 4.83 1.19 0.54
C ALA A 20 5.94 0.90 -0.48
N ALA A 21 7.07 0.33 -0.04
CA ALA A 21 8.17 -0.05 -0.94
C ALA A 21 7.75 -1.14 -1.93
N LEU A 22 7.04 -2.18 -1.46
CA LEU A 22 6.52 -3.25 -2.31
C LEU A 22 5.48 -2.72 -3.32
N MET A 23 4.62 -1.79 -2.88
CA MET A 23 3.64 -1.12 -3.73
C MET A 23 4.31 -0.27 -4.82
N ALA A 24 5.37 0.48 -4.49
CA ALA A 24 6.13 1.27 -5.45
C ALA A 24 6.83 0.39 -6.51
N ILE A 25 7.33 -0.77 -6.09
CA ILE A 25 7.90 -1.78 -6.99
C ILE A 25 6.79 -2.36 -7.90
N GLY A 26 5.64 -2.77 -7.33
CA GLY A 26 4.51 -3.31 -8.09
C GLY A 26 3.89 -2.31 -9.09
N ALA A 27 3.86 -1.02 -8.74
CA ALA A 27 3.44 0.04 -9.63
C ALA A 27 4.37 0.14 -10.87
N ASN A 28 5.69 0.02 -10.66
CA ASN A 28 6.67 0.08 -11.74
C ASN A 28 6.74 -1.19 -12.59
N ILE A 29 6.53 -2.38 -12.01
CA ILE A 29 6.54 -3.67 -12.74
C ILE A 29 5.44 -3.72 -13.82
N THR A 30 4.33 -2.99 -13.65
CA THR A 30 3.25 -2.96 -14.65
C THR A 30 3.73 -2.37 -16.00
N SER A 31 4.81 -1.60 -16.02
CA SER A 31 5.45 -1.13 -17.27
C SER A 31 6.04 -2.25 -18.13
N TRP A 32 6.25 -3.46 -17.59
CA TRP A 32 6.80 -4.60 -18.32
C TRP A 32 5.70 -5.57 -18.82
N ALA A 33 4.46 -5.37 -18.38
CA ALA A 33 3.33 -6.27 -18.60
C ALA A 33 2.13 -5.49 -19.17
N PRO A 34 2.16 -5.10 -20.46
CA PRO A 34 1.11 -4.29 -21.09
C PRO A 34 -0.25 -5.00 -21.24
N PHE A 35 -0.36 -6.26 -20.81
CA PHE A 35 -1.60 -7.03 -20.80
C PHE A 35 -2.57 -6.65 -19.67
N LEU A 36 -2.13 -5.84 -18.70
CA LEU A 36 -2.97 -5.36 -17.60
C LEU A 36 -3.67 -4.03 -17.89
N VAL A 37 -3.61 -3.52 -19.13
CA VAL A 37 -4.26 -2.26 -19.50
C VAL A 37 -5.59 -2.59 -20.19
N ILE A 38 -6.71 -2.34 -19.51
CA ILE A 38 -8.05 -2.44 -20.11
C ILE A 38 -8.60 -1.02 -20.29
N GLY A 39 -8.88 -0.63 -21.55
CA GLY A 39 -9.47 0.68 -21.86
C GLY A 39 -8.56 1.88 -21.61
N GLY A 40 -7.24 1.71 -21.64
CA GLY A 40 -6.26 2.78 -21.38
C GLY A 40 -5.96 3.02 -19.90
N VAL A 41 -6.60 2.28 -18.99
CA VAL A 41 -6.32 2.32 -17.55
C VAL A 41 -5.42 1.14 -17.17
N PRO A 42 -4.21 1.37 -16.64
CA PRO A 42 -3.35 0.29 -16.19
C PRO A 42 -3.89 -0.32 -14.89
N ILE A 43 -4.24 -1.60 -14.91
CA ILE A 43 -4.52 -2.41 -13.71
C ILE A 43 -3.17 -2.81 -13.12
N THR A 44 -2.60 -1.95 -12.29
CA THR A 44 -1.29 -2.22 -11.71
C THR A 44 -1.39 -3.13 -10.47
N LEU A 45 -0.27 -3.79 -10.15
CA LEU A 45 -0.09 -4.49 -8.87
C LEU A 45 -0.21 -3.55 -7.65
N GLN A 46 -0.20 -2.23 -7.86
CA GLN A 46 -0.44 -1.23 -6.83
C GLN A 46 -1.80 -1.44 -6.14
N THR A 47 -2.87 -1.67 -6.92
CA THR A 47 -4.23 -1.87 -6.37
C THR A 47 -4.31 -3.16 -5.55
N PHE A 48 -3.60 -4.20 -5.99
CA PHE A 48 -3.47 -5.46 -5.25
C PHE A 48 -2.75 -5.27 -3.91
N PHE A 49 -1.59 -4.62 -3.90
CA PHE A 49 -0.86 -4.34 -2.67
C PHE A 49 -1.59 -3.34 -1.76
N CYS A 50 -2.34 -2.40 -2.32
CA CYS A 50 -3.19 -1.48 -1.56
C CYS A 50 -4.30 -2.23 -0.81
N VAL A 51 -4.98 -3.17 -1.46
CA VAL A 51 -6.02 -3.99 -0.81
C VAL A 51 -5.40 -4.90 0.25
N LEU A 52 -4.24 -5.50 -0.03
CA LEU A 52 -3.49 -6.29 0.96
C LEU A 52 -3.02 -5.45 2.15
N ALA A 53 -2.51 -4.24 1.92
CA ALA A 53 -2.11 -3.31 2.99
C ALA A 53 -3.32 -2.94 3.86
N GLY A 54 -4.47 -2.62 3.25
CA GLY A 54 -5.71 -2.36 3.97
C GLY A 54 -6.20 -3.56 4.79
N ALA A 55 -6.05 -4.77 4.25
CA ALA A 55 -6.44 -6.01 4.93
C ALA A 55 -5.50 -6.42 6.07
N ILE A 56 -4.19 -6.24 5.90
CA ILE A 56 -3.16 -6.72 6.85
C ILE A 56 -2.84 -5.67 7.92
N LEU A 57 -2.71 -4.39 7.54
CA LEU A 57 -2.38 -3.29 8.47
C LEU A 57 -3.64 -2.63 9.07
N GLY A 58 -4.83 -2.89 8.50
CA GLY A 58 -6.10 -2.32 8.95
C GLY A 58 -6.30 -0.84 8.55
N ARG A 59 -7.47 -0.28 8.88
CA ARG A 59 -7.95 1.01 8.32
C ARG A 59 -7.03 2.22 8.54
N ARG A 60 -6.26 2.23 9.64
CA ARG A 60 -5.42 3.38 10.02
C ARG A 60 -4.01 3.30 9.46
N LEU A 61 -3.36 2.14 9.60
CA LEU A 61 -2.00 1.94 9.14
C LEU A 61 -1.96 1.66 7.62
N GLY A 62 -2.95 0.94 7.08
CA GLY A 62 -3.08 0.72 5.64
C GLY A 62 -3.32 2.00 4.85
N ALA A 63 -4.07 2.95 5.40
CA ALA A 63 -4.26 4.28 4.79
C ALA A 63 -2.99 5.16 4.82
N VAL A 64 -2.03 4.84 5.67
CA VAL A 64 -0.73 5.54 5.76
C VAL A 64 0.34 4.83 4.93
N ALA A 65 0.12 3.56 4.56
CA ALA A 65 1.00 2.77 3.70
C ALA A 65 0.72 2.92 2.20
N MET A 66 -0.42 3.51 1.86
CA MET A 66 -0.80 3.87 0.48
C MET A 66 -0.27 5.26 0.14
#